data_AF-A0A1J5T105-F1
#
_entry.id   AF-A0A1J5T105-F1
#
_cell.length_a   1.000
_cell.length_b   1.000
_cell.length_c   1.000
_cell.angle_alpha   90.00
_cell.angle_beta   90.00
_cell.angle_gamma   90.00
#
_symmetry.space_group_name_H-M   'P 1'
#
loop_
_entity.id
_entity.type
_entity.pdbx_description
1 polymer ?
#
loop_
_entity_poly.entity_id
_entity_poly.type
_entity_poly.pdbx_seq_one_letter_code
_entity_poly.pdbx_strand_id
1 'polypeptide(L)'
;MSDEELGSEIPDFIKKYVPGITRGLSWAKYSKEKSKGTEIKVDAYNESKEKGYQEAIEVSQEHSEKIFEEKKTAMWLEAQKLTNVAKEIASNVNSQETKEDREKILNSAKDAARNAGLQGAIAAGWEKGWNEGIASKS
;
A
#
# COMPACT_ATOMS: atom_id res chain seq x y z
N MET A 1 0.81 15.01 -15.17
CA MET A 1 -0.62 14.90 -15.52
C MET A 1 -1.45 14.57 -14.29
N SER A 2 -1.73 15.62 -13.50
CA SER A 2 -2.76 15.72 -12.46
C SER A 2 -4.16 15.89 -13.09
N ASP A 3 -5.22 15.84 -12.29
CA ASP A 3 -6.60 16.08 -12.76
C ASP A 3 -6.77 17.44 -13.41
N GLU A 4 -6.01 18.44 -12.94
CA GLU A 4 -5.97 19.78 -13.52
C GLU A 4 -5.38 19.77 -14.93
N GLU A 5 -4.42 18.89 -15.24
CA GLU A 5 -3.81 18.80 -16.58
C GLU A 5 -4.65 18.02 -17.60
N LEU A 6 -5.44 17.03 -17.17
CA LEU A 6 -6.36 16.29 -18.07
C LEU A 6 -7.71 16.99 -18.23
N GLY A 7 -8.14 17.71 -17.19
CA GLY A 7 -9.35 18.51 -17.20
C GLY A 7 -9.16 19.90 -17.80
N SER A 8 -7.96 20.48 -17.81
CA SER A 8 -7.72 21.83 -18.34
C SER A 8 -8.07 21.98 -19.83
N GLU A 9 -7.91 20.92 -20.60
CA GLU A 9 -8.23 20.90 -22.04
C GLU A 9 -9.75 20.82 -22.31
N ILE A 10 -10.55 20.48 -21.30
CA ILE A 10 -12.01 20.35 -21.41
C ILE A 10 -12.66 21.65 -20.92
N PRO A 11 -13.48 22.34 -21.73
CA PRO A 11 -14.19 23.55 -21.30
C PRO A 11 -15.08 23.32 -20.07
N ASP A 12 -15.14 24.28 -19.15
CA ASP A 12 -15.88 24.12 -17.89
C ASP A 12 -17.39 23.91 -18.07
N PHE A 13 -17.98 24.43 -19.15
CA PHE A 13 -19.38 24.16 -19.46
C PHE A 13 -19.62 22.68 -19.80
N ILE A 14 -18.68 22.01 -20.49
CA ILE A 14 -18.77 20.57 -20.80
C ILE A 14 -18.72 19.77 -19.50
N LYS A 15 -17.79 20.10 -18.58
CA LYS A 15 -17.69 19.47 -17.26
C LYS A 15 -18.95 19.65 -16.43
N LYS A 16 -19.60 20.82 -16.55
CA LYS A 16 -20.83 21.18 -15.84
C LYS A 16 -22.06 20.42 -16.34
N TYR A 17 -22.19 20.21 -17.66
CA TYR A 17 -23.40 19.65 -18.26
C TYR A 17 -23.28 18.19 -18.71
N VAL A 18 -22.07 17.60 -18.72
CA VAL A 18 -21.85 16.20 -19.12
C VAL A 18 -21.20 15.41 -17.97
N PRO A 19 -22.01 14.90 -17.01
CA PRO A 19 -21.49 14.17 -15.84
C PRO A 19 -20.66 12.93 -16.18
N GLY A 20 -20.85 12.35 -17.38
CA GLY A 20 -20.11 11.17 -17.85
C GLY A 20 -18.60 11.43 -18.04
N ILE A 21 -18.23 12.63 -18.48
CA ILE A 21 -16.83 13.02 -18.69
C ILE A 21 -16.09 13.10 -17.34
N THR A 22 -16.71 13.74 -16.35
CA THR A 22 -16.15 13.86 -15.00
C THR A 22 -15.99 12.50 -14.32
N ARG A 23 -16.95 11.58 -14.52
CA ARG A 23 -16.82 10.19 -14.04
C ARG A 23 -15.69 9.43 -14.72
N GLY A 24 -15.54 9.57 -16.04
CA GLY A 24 -14.46 8.93 -16.80
C GLY A 24 -13.08 9.39 -16.34
N LEU A 25 -12.88 10.70 -16.13
CA LEU A 25 -11.65 11.26 -15.60
C LEU A 25 -11.30 10.73 -14.20
N SER A 26 -12.28 10.67 -13.30
CA SER A 26 -12.09 10.09 -11.96
C SER A 26 -11.67 8.61 -12.00
N TRP A 27 -12.23 7.82 -12.91
CA TRP A 27 -11.84 6.43 -13.12
C TRP A 27 -10.43 6.29 -13.68
N ALA A 28 -10.05 7.12 -14.66
CA ALA A 28 -8.70 7.13 -15.21
C ALA A 28 -7.66 7.50 -14.13
N LYS A 29 -7.95 8.50 -13.30
CA LYS A 29 -7.10 8.86 -12.15
C LYS A 29 -6.95 7.70 -11.19
N TYR A 30 -8.06 7.11 -10.76
CA TYR A 30 -8.05 5.98 -9.85
C TYR A 30 -7.22 4.81 -10.39
N SER A 31 -7.39 4.46 -11.67
CA SER A 31 -6.61 3.40 -12.32
C SER A 31 -5.11 3.71 -12.30
N LYS A 32 -4.70 4.93 -12.63
CA LYS A 32 -3.30 5.37 -12.60
C LYS A 32 -2.71 5.34 -11.18
N GLU A 33 -3.43 5.85 -10.20
CA GLU A 33 -3.00 5.80 -8.79
C GLU A 33 -2.88 4.36 -8.28
N LYS A 34 -3.76 3.47 -8.72
CA LYS A 34 -3.68 2.04 -8.39
C LYS A 34 -2.47 1.38 -9.04
N SER A 35 -2.17 1.65 -10.31
CA SER A 35 -0.97 1.13 -10.97
C SER A 35 0.30 1.53 -10.21
N LYS A 36 0.46 2.83 -9.93
CA LYS A 36 1.60 3.34 -9.15
C LYS A 36 1.70 2.71 -7.77
N GLY A 37 0.56 2.58 -7.08
CA GLY A 37 0.52 1.93 -5.77
C GLY A 37 0.90 0.45 -5.82
N THR A 38 0.62 -0.25 -6.92
CA THR A 38 1.07 -1.62 -7.14
C THR A 38 2.56 -1.69 -7.43
N GLU A 39 3.08 -0.81 -8.29
CA GLU A 39 4.51 -0.71 -8.61
C GLU A 39 5.34 -0.51 -7.34
N ILE A 40 4.99 0.47 -6.50
CA ILE A 40 5.68 0.73 -5.22
C ILE A 40 5.70 -0.50 -4.31
N LYS A 41 4.60 -1.26 -4.26
CA LYS A 41 4.52 -2.48 -3.44
C LYS A 41 5.35 -3.62 -4.01
N VAL A 42 5.39 -3.75 -5.33
CA VAL A 42 6.24 -4.75 -6.01
C VAL A 42 7.71 -4.44 -5.76
N ASP A 43 8.12 -3.18 -5.87
CA ASP A 43 9.49 -2.76 -5.57
C ASP A 43 9.86 -3.04 -4.12
N ALA A 44 9.00 -2.64 -3.17
CA ALA A 44 9.21 -2.90 -1.75
C ALA A 44 9.23 -4.41 -1.41
N TYR A 45 8.40 -5.20 -2.07
CA TYR A 45 8.42 -6.66 -1.94
C TYR A 45 9.76 -7.23 -2.41
N ASN A 46 10.24 -6.83 -3.59
CA ASN A 46 11.48 -7.33 -4.17
C ASN A 46 12.70 -6.92 -3.34
N GLU A 47 12.77 -5.65 -2.91
CA GLU A 47 13.85 -5.16 -2.04
C GLU A 47 13.85 -5.90 -0.71
N SER A 48 12.69 -6.09 -0.10
CA SER A 48 12.56 -6.81 1.17
C SER A 48 12.89 -8.30 1.02
N LYS A 49 12.54 -8.90 -0.12
CA LYS A 49 12.93 -10.26 -0.46
C LYS A 49 14.44 -10.41 -0.53
N GLU A 50 15.13 -9.50 -1.22
CA GLU A 50 16.60 -9.53 -1.25
C GLU A 50 17.19 -9.44 0.17
N LYS A 51 16.68 -8.51 1.00
CA LYS A 51 17.11 -8.39 2.40
C LYS A 51 16.88 -9.67 3.20
N GLY A 52 15.70 -10.27 3.09
CA GLY A 52 15.38 -11.52 3.78
C GLY A 52 16.30 -12.66 3.36
N TYR A 53 16.62 -12.74 2.07
CA TYR A 53 17.58 -13.71 1.54
C TYR A 53 18.98 -13.51 2.12
N GLN A 54 19.51 -12.29 2.09
CA GLN A 54 20.85 -11.98 2.60
C GLN A 54 20.96 -12.29 4.11
N GLU A 55 19.97 -11.87 4.90
CA GLU A 55 19.97 -12.18 6.34
C GLU A 55 19.90 -13.69 6.60
N ALA A 56 19.10 -14.42 5.81
CA ALA A 56 18.99 -15.86 5.93
C ALA A 56 20.28 -16.59 5.53
N ILE A 57 21.09 -16.08 4.61
CA ILE A 57 22.39 -16.69 4.27
C ILE A 57 23.49 -16.34 5.28
N GLU A 58 23.37 -15.25 6.02
CA GLU A 58 24.34 -14.87 7.06
C GLU A 58 24.08 -15.56 8.41
N VAL A 59 22.81 -15.87 8.73
CA VAL A 59 22.45 -16.42 10.04
C VAL A 59 22.98 -17.83 10.27
N SER A 60 23.42 -18.14 11.49
CA SER A 60 23.78 -19.51 11.87
C SER A 60 22.53 -20.39 12.03
N GLN A 61 22.66 -21.67 11.68
CA GLN A 61 21.52 -22.59 11.62
C GLN A 61 20.85 -22.80 13.00
N GLU A 62 21.63 -22.80 14.07
CA GLU A 62 21.18 -22.97 15.46
C GLU A 62 20.17 -21.90 15.91
N HIS A 63 20.26 -20.68 15.38
CA HIS A 63 19.41 -19.55 15.78
C HIS A 63 18.41 -19.11 14.69
N SER A 64 18.47 -19.75 13.51
CA SER A 64 17.72 -19.35 12.32
C SER A 64 16.21 -19.29 12.57
N GLU A 65 15.63 -20.33 13.15
CA GLU A 65 14.18 -20.42 13.36
C GLU A 65 13.66 -19.39 14.37
N LYS A 66 14.41 -19.14 15.45
CA LYS A 66 14.06 -18.11 16.44
C LYS A 66 14.06 -16.72 15.81
N ILE A 67 15.12 -16.37 15.07
CA ILE A 67 15.25 -15.06 14.42
C ILE A 67 14.15 -14.88 13.38
N PHE A 68 13.84 -15.94 12.63
CA PHE A 68 12.76 -15.94 11.66
C PHE A 68 11.42 -15.59 12.30
N GLU A 69 11.01 -16.31 13.34
CA GLU A 69 9.72 -16.09 13.98
C GLU A 69 9.63 -14.71 14.64
N GLU A 70 10.69 -14.23 15.30
CA GLU A 70 10.73 -12.90 15.91
C GLU A 70 10.55 -11.79 14.87
N LYS A 71 11.32 -11.82 13.78
CA LYS A 71 11.24 -10.79 12.72
C LYS A 71 9.94 -10.88 11.93
N LYS A 72 9.51 -12.08 11.53
CA LYS A 72 8.24 -12.32 10.84
C LYS A 72 7.09 -11.75 11.66
N THR A 73 7.03 -12.09 12.95
CA THR A 73 5.98 -11.62 13.85
C THR A 73 6.00 -10.10 13.99
N ALA A 74 7.18 -9.49 14.17
CA ALA A 74 7.31 -8.04 14.29
C ALA A 74 6.81 -7.31 13.04
N MET A 75 7.20 -7.77 11.84
CA MET A 75 6.79 -7.15 10.58
C MET A 75 5.28 -7.25 10.33
N TRP A 76 4.69 -8.44 10.57
CA TRP A 76 3.26 -8.66 10.41
C TRP A 76 2.42 -7.92 11.46
N LEU A 77 2.92 -7.81 12.69
CA LEU A 77 2.27 -7.03 13.75
C LEU A 77 2.24 -5.53 13.39
N GLU A 78 3.29 -5.02 12.76
CA GLU A 78 3.28 -3.65 12.23
C GLU A 78 2.27 -3.47 11.09
N ALA A 79 2.22 -4.42 10.14
CA ALA A 79 1.21 -4.40 9.08
C ALA A 79 -0.22 -4.43 9.66
N GLN A 80 -0.45 -5.21 10.71
CA GLN A 80 -1.72 -5.31 11.41
C GLN A 80 -2.09 -3.99 12.11
N LYS A 81 -1.14 -3.36 12.81
CA LYS A 81 -1.36 -2.04 13.43
C LYS A 81 -1.79 -1.00 12.41
N LEU A 82 -1.06 -0.88 11.30
CA LEU A 82 -1.39 0.05 10.23
C LEU A 82 -2.76 -0.25 9.62
N THR A 83 -3.10 -1.53 9.47
CA THR A 83 -4.42 -1.96 8.99
C THR A 83 -5.53 -1.54 9.94
N ASN A 84 -5.33 -1.69 11.25
CA ASN A 84 -6.29 -1.29 12.27
C ASN A 84 -6.50 0.24 12.26
N VAL A 85 -5.42 1.01 12.16
CA VAL A 85 -5.50 2.47 12.01
C VAL A 85 -6.28 2.85 10.75
N ALA A 86 -5.99 2.22 9.60
CA ALA A 86 -6.73 2.47 8.37
C ALA A 86 -8.24 2.17 8.52
N LYS A 87 -8.58 1.08 9.21
CA LYS A 87 -9.97 0.69 9.49
C LYS A 87 -10.67 1.69 10.40
N GLU A 88 -10.00 2.16 11.45
CA GLU A 88 -10.53 3.15 12.38
C GLU A 88 -10.85 4.46 11.66
N ILE A 89 -9.90 4.98 10.88
CA ILE A 89 -10.12 6.20 10.06
C ILE A 89 -11.27 5.99 9.08
N ALA A 90 -11.31 4.84 8.39
CA ALA A 90 -12.37 4.54 7.43
C ALA A 90 -13.77 4.48 8.08
N SER A 91 -13.87 4.01 9.32
CA SER A 91 -15.15 3.96 10.04
C SER A 91 -15.75 5.34 10.32
N ASN A 92 -14.89 6.37 10.41
CA ASN A 92 -15.29 7.75 10.65
C ASN A 92 -15.68 8.51 9.37
N VAL A 93 -15.57 7.92 8.18
CA VAL A 93 -15.91 8.60 6.92
C VAL A 93 -17.40 8.99 6.89
N ASN A 94 -18.27 8.07 7.27
CA ASN A 94 -19.72 8.27 7.17
C ASN A 94 -20.30 9.09 8.34
N SER A 95 -19.51 9.38 9.38
CA SER A 95 -19.94 10.22 10.51
C SER A 95 -19.71 11.71 10.28
N GLN A 96 -19.13 12.11 9.14
CA GLN A 96 -18.86 13.52 8.83
C GLN A 96 -20.10 14.22 8.28
N GLU A 97 -20.38 15.41 8.81
CA GLU A 97 -21.55 16.23 8.47
C GLU A 97 -21.45 16.82 7.05
N THR A 98 -20.27 17.31 6.69
CA THR A 98 -20.04 17.97 5.40
C THR A 98 -19.44 17.02 4.36
N LYS A 99 -19.66 17.34 3.09
CA LYS A 99 -19.04 16.62 1.99
C LYS A 99 -17.52 16.83 1.99
N GLU A 100 -17.06 18.04 2.25
CA GLU A 100 -15.63 18.35 2.31
C GLU A 100 -14.91 17.54 3.40
N ASP A 101 -15.49 17.42 4.60
CA ASP A 101 -14.86 16.66 5.69
C ASP A 101 -14.89 15.16 5.44
N ARG A 102 -15.97 14.66 4.82
CA ARG A 102 -16.03 13.26 4.34
C ARG A 102 -14.90 12.97 3.35
N GLU A 103 -14.66 13.87 2.40
CA GLU A 103 -13.58 13.71 1.41
C GLU A 103 -12.19 13.74 2.05
N LYS A 104 -11.96 14.62 3.05
CA LYS A 104 -10.70 14.65 3.82
C LYS A 104 -10.45 13.33 4.53
N ILE A 105 -11.42 12.84 5.31
CA ILE A 105 -11.27 11.58 6.06
C ILE A 105 -11.11 10.39 5.10
N LEU A 106 -11.84 10.38 3.98
CA LEU A 106 -11.69 9.35 2.95
C LEU A 106 -10.28 9.33 2.36
N ASN A 107 -9.67 10.48 2.12
CA ASN A 107 -8.29 10.54 1.62
C ASN A 107 -7.29 10.05 2.68
N SER A 108 -7.45 10.45 3.94
CA SER A 108 -6.64 9.93 5.04
C SER A 108 -6.75 8.40 5.18
N ALA A 109 -7.96 7.85 5.05
CA ALA A 109 -8.17 6.39 5.08
C ALA A 109 -7.46 5.68 3.93
N LYS A 110 -7.47 6.26 2.71
CA LYS A 110 -6.76 5.71 1.56
C LYS A 110 -5.25 5.71 1.78
N ASP A 111 -4.69 6.77 2.35
CA ASP A 111 -3.25 6.86 2.61
C ASP A 111 -2.81 5.89 3.71
N ALA A 112 -3.59 5.79 4.80
CA ALA A 112 -3.35 4.76 5.82
C ALA A 112 -3.41 3.34 5.24
N ALA A 113 -4.37 3.05 4.37
CA ALA A 113 -4.48 1.75 3.71
C ALA A 113 -3.33 1.48 2.72
N ARG A 114 -2.79 2.52 2.06
CA ARG A 114 -1.59 2.40 1.22
C ARG A 114 -0.37 2.00 2.07
N ASN A 115 -0.17 2.66 3.20
CA ASN A 115 0.93 2.36 4.13
C ASN A 115 0.81 0.94 4.71
N ALA A 116 -0.39 0.53 5.13
CA ALA A 116 -0.63 -0.84 5.59
C ALA A 116 -0.31 -1.87 4.51
N GLY A 117 -0.74 -1.63 3.27
CA GLY A 117 -0.45 -2.50 2.14
C GLY A 117 1.03 -2.53 1.74
N LEU A 118 1.75 -1.42 1.93
CA LEU A 118 3.20 -1.36 1.71
C LEU A 118 3.94 -2.21 2.74
N GLN A 119 3.60 -2.05 4.02
CA GLN A 119 4.19 -2.84 5.10
C GLN A 119 3.90 -4.34 4.94
N GLY A 120 2.69 -4.69 4.49
CA GLY A 120 2.37 -6.08 4.15
C GLY A 120 3.21 -6.64 3.00
N ALA A 121 3.52 -5.84 1.99
CA ALA A 121 4.41 -6.24 0.89
C ALA A 121 5.86 -6.45 1.37
N ILE A 122 6.35 -5.59 2.27
CA ILE A 122 7.67 -5.72 2.91
C ILE A 122 7.73 -7.02 3.72
N ALA A 123 6.74 -7.29 4.57
CA ALA A 123 6.68 -8.49 5.40
C ALA A 123 6.68 -9.77 4.54
N ALA A 124 5.79 -9.83 3.54
CA ALA A 124 5.70 -10.97 2.63
C ALA A 124 6.96 -11.16 1.77
N GLY A 125 7.60 -10.07 1.34
CA GLY A 125 8.86 -10.09 0.60
C GLY A 125 9.97 -10.68 1.45
N TRP A 126 10.17 -10.14 2.65
CA TRP A 126 11.20 -10.61 3.58
C TRP A 126 11.04 -12.09 3.91
N GLU A 127 9.82 -12.51 4.27
CA GLU A 127 9.50 -13.90 4.59
C GLU A 127 9.82 -14.84 3.42
N LYS A 128 9.48 -14.43 2.19
CA LYS A 128 9.81 -15.21 1.00
C LYS A 128 11.33 -15.32 0.81
N GLY A 129 12.04 -14.20 0.90
CA GLY A 129 13.48 -14.13 0.76
C GLY A 129 14.22 -14.99 1.78
N TRP A 130 13.79 -14.90 3.04
CA TRP A 130 14.34 -15.70 4.11
C TRP A 130 14.22 -17.20 3.84
N ASN A 131 13.03 -17.65 3.47
CA ASN A 131 12.78 -19.06 3.17
C ASN A 131 13.62 -19.56 1.98
N GLU A 132 13.78 -18.74 0.93
CA GLU A 132 14.68 -19.04 -0.19
C GLU A 132 16.15 -19.12 0.26
N GLY A 133 16.59 -18.21 1.14
CA GLY A 133 17.95 -18.18 1.68
C GLY A 133 18.27 -19.40 2.53
N ILE A 134 17.37 -19.81 3.43
CA ILE A 134 17.52 -21.04 4.22
C ILE A 134 17.54 -22.28 3.32
N ALA A 135 16.66 -22.34 2.32
CA ALA A 135 16.63 -23.47 1.38
C ALA A 135 17.93 -23.58 0.57
N SER A 136 18.59 -22.46 0.26
CA SER A 136 19.87 -22.44 -0.46
C SER A 136 21.07 -22.98 0.35
N LYS A 137 20.93 -23.06 1.68
CA LYS A 137 21.94 -23.59 2.61
C LYS A 137 21.79 -25.08 2.89
N SER A 138 20.61 -25.64 2.63
CA SER A 138 20.28 -27.05 2.84
C SER A 138 20.82 -27.92 1.71
#